data_AF-A0A7Y0BNX4-F1
#
_entry.id   AF-A0A7Y0BNX4-F1
#
_cell.length_a   1.000
_cell.length_b   1.000
_cell.length_c   1.000
_cell.angle_alpha   90.00
_cell.angle_beta   90.00
_cell.angle_gamma   90.00
#
_symmetry.space_group_name_H-M   'P 1'
#
loop_
_entity.id
_entity.type
_entity.pdbx_description
1 polymer ?
#
loop_
_entity_poly.entity_id
_entity_poly.type
_entity_poly.pdbx_seq_one_letter_code
_entity_poly.pdbx_strand_id
1 'polypeptide(L)'
;MTDNPFDPDYREYVAAVDDLVSGPTDGPPRKPAPHVIYHGDLLQGSDEWLQARCGLLTASEMKLIITPTGKVANNDKTRAHAYELAFQRLTGFVEPQYVSDAMLRGQEDEIYARAAYSEHYADVVETGFITNDKWGFTIGYSPDGLVGDDGLIECKSRAGKYQVQTIATDDVPEEYVLQLQTALLVSEREWIDFISYSGGQPVYVKRVHADPELQAAIIAAATAFEARVADVMREYRATLARMPKVIETERRALEEIII
;
A
#
# COMPACT_ATOMS: atom_id res chain seq x y z
N MET A 1 19.92 34.84 14.08
CA MET A 1 19.21 33.73 14.72
C MET A 1 18.94 34.19 16.13
N THR A 2 17.67 34.31 16.49
CA THR A 2 17.28 34.68 17.86
C THR A 2 17.26 33.40 18.69
N ASP A 3 17.63 33.47 19.97
CA ASP A 3 17.56 32.32 20.91
C ASP A 3 16.16 32.21 21.56
N ASN A 4 15.16 32.88 20.98
CA ASN A 4 13.79 32.89 21.48
C ASN A 4 12.98 31.83 20.71
N PRO A 5 12.58 30.70 21.34
CA PRO A 5 11.82 29.65 20.68
C PRO A 5 10.39 30.07 20.26
N PHE A 6 9.95 31.28 20.63
CA PHE A 6 8.67 31.86 20.23
C PHE A 6 8.81 32.90 19.10
N ASP A 7 10.03 33.15 18.63
CA ASP A 7 10.26 33.98 17.46
C ASP A 7 9.96 33.18 16.18
N PRO A 8 9.14 33.67 15.25
CA PRO A 8 8.87 32.98 13.98
C PRO A 8 10.13 32.71 13.15
N ASP A 9 11.22 33.45 13.39
CA ASP A 9 12.51 33.26 12.71
C ASP A 9 13.50 32.36 13.49
N TYR A 10 13.07 31.74 14.60
CA TYR A 10 13.88 30.76 15.34
C TYR A 10 14.17 29.53 14.48
N ARG A 11 15.46 29.20 14.31
CA ARG A 11 15.89 27.96 13.68
C ARG A 11 17.04 27.33 14.46
N GLU A 12 16.84 26.11 14.96
CA GLU A 12 17.94 25.26 15.43
C GLU A 12 18.72 24.72 14.24
N TYR A 13 20.05 24.75 14.34
CA TYR A 13 20.93 24.27 13.29
C TYR A 13 20.96 22.74 13.34
N VAL A 14 20.39 22.08 12.34
CA VAL A 14 20.48 20.63 12.16
C VAL A 14 21.30 20.35 10.91
N ALA A 15 22.36 19.55 11.04
CA ALA A 15 23.22 19.18 9.93
C ALA A 15 22.44 18.42 8.86
N ALA A 16 22.66 18.75 7.59
CA ALA A 16 22.06 18.05 6.46
C ALA A 16 22.55 16.59 6.43
N VAL A 17 21.62 15.64 6.41
CA VAL A 17 21.89 14.22 6.15
C VAL A 17 21.60 13.99 4.67
N ASP A 18 22.65 13.87 3.88
CA ASP A 18 22.60 13.80 2.42
C ASP A 18 22.62 12.31 1.99
N ASP A 19 21.62 11.54 2.41
CA ASP A 19 21.55 10.08 2.18
C ASP A 19 20.56 9.67 1.06
N LEU A 20 19.88 10.62 0.42
CA LEU A 20 18.87 10.32 -0.60
C LEU A 20 19.43 10.22 -2.03
N VAL A 21 20.68 10.65 -2.24
CA VAL A 21 21.35 10.59 -3.55
C VAL A 21 22.14 9.27 -3.67
N SER A 22 21.44 8.15 -3.83
CA SER A 22 22.07 6.96 -4.41
C SER A 22 22.00 7.10 -5.92
N GLY A 23 23.15 7.37 -6.56
CA GLY A 23 23.29 7.40 -8.01
C GLY A 23 22.95 6.06 -8.68
N PRO A 24 22.77 6.04 -10.02
CA PRO A 24 22.42 4.83 -10.74
C PRO A 24 23.42 3.71 -10.47
N THR A 25 22.93 2.53 -10.13
CA THR A 25 23.74 1.32 -10.03
C THR A 25 24.24 0.99 -11.42
N ASP A 26 25.56 1.09 -11.64
CA ASP A 26 26.25 0.76 -12.90
C ASP A 26 26.23 -0.77 -13.09
N GLY A 27 25.06 -1.30 -13.48
CA GLY A 27 24.78 -2.71 -13.68
C GLY A 27 23.70 -2.92 -14.74
N PRO A 28 23.63 -4.09 -15.38
CA PRO A 28 22.50 -4.41 -16.24
C PRO A 28 21.21 -4.41 -15.42
N PRO A 29 20.07 -3.98 -15.99
CA PRO A 29 18.82 -3.88 -15.26
C PRO A 29 18.46 -5.21 -14.61
N ARG A 30 18.18 -5.17 -13.31
CA ARG A 30 17.88 -6.37 -12.54
C ARG A 30 16.59 -6.98 -13.07
N LYS A 31 16.71 -8.19 -13.63
CA LYS A 31 15.51 -8.94 -14.03
C LYS A 31 14.72 -9.33 -12.77
N PRO A 32 13.41 -9.10 -12.75
CA PRO A 32 12.59 -9.54 -11.64
C PRO A 32 12.65 -11.06 -11.52
N ALA A 33 12.55 -11.55 -10.28
CA ALA A 33 12.45 -12.98 -10.02
C ALA A 33 11.18 -13.55 -10.68
N PRO A 34 11.14 -14.83 -11.06
CA PRO A 34 10.02 -15.40 -11.82
C PRO A 34 8.68 -15.37 -11.08
N HIS A 35 8.70 -15.30 -9.74
CA HIS A 35 7.52 -15.15 -8.88
C HIS A 35 7.07 -13.70 -8.72
N VAL A 36 7.81 -12.71 -9.23
CA VAL A 36 7.45 -11.28 -9.23
C VAL A 36 6.97 -10.89 -10.61
N ILE A 37 5.70 -10.49 -10.70
CA ILE A 37 5.06 -10.11 -11.97
C ILE A 37 4.66 -8.63 -11.91
N TYR A 38 5.07 -7.88 -12.92
CA TYR A 38 4.70 -6.48 -13.12
C TYR A 38 3.55 -6.40 -14.13
N HIS A 39 2.46 -5.77 -13.73
CA HIS A 39 1.28 -5.49 -14.54
C HIS A 39 1.29 -4.00 -14.91
N GLY A 40 2.22 -3.62 -15.78
CA GLY A 40 2.50 -2.21 -16.13
C GLY A 40 1.33 -1.50 -16.82
N ASP A 41 0.50 -2.24 -17.56
CA ASP A 41 -0.59 -1.67 -18.36
C ASP A 41 -1.88 -1.40 -17.56
N LEU A 42 -1.91 -1.73 -16.26
CA LEU A 42 -3.08 -1.51 -15.42
C LEU A 42 -3.12 -0.06 -14.91
N LEU A 43 -4.09 0.72 -15.36
CA LEU A 43 -4.29 2.06 -14.82
C LEU A 43 -4.85 1.98 -13.39
N GLN A 44 -4.18 2.61 -12.42
CA GLN A 44 -4.65 2.61 -11.04
C GLN A 44 -6.06 3.21 -10.92
N GLY A 45 -6.95 2.50 -10.23
CA GLY A 45 -8.36 2.87 -10.09
C GLY A 45 -9.27 2.45 -11.25
N SER A 46 -8.74 1.87 -12.33
CA SER A 46 -9.55 1.24 -13.40
C SER A 46 -10.24 -0.05 -12.94
N ASP A 47 -11.26 -0.47 -13.70
CA ASP A 47 -11.96 -1.73 -13.46
C ASP A 47 -11.02 -2.93 -13.61
N GLU A 48 -10.11 -2.90 -14.59
CA GLU A 48 -9.09 -3.95 -14.79
C GLU A 48 -8.13 -4.04 -13.60
N TRP A 49 -7.75 -2.89 -13.04
CA TRP A 49 -6.90 -2.82 -11.85
C TRP A 49 -7.63 -3.35 -10.61
N LEU A 50 -8.90 -2.99 -10.42
CA LEU A 50 -9.73 -3.53 -9.34
C LEU A 50 -9.88 -5.05 -9.48
N GLN A 51 -10.09 -5.54 -10.70
CA GLN A 51 -10.22 -6.96 -10.98
C GLN A 51 -8.92 -7.72 -10.74
N ALA A 52 -7.76 -7.15 -11.10
CA ALA A 52 -6.46 -7.76 -10.81
C ALA A 52 -6.18 -7.92 -9.31
N ARG A 53 -6.81 -7.09 -8.47
CA ARG A 53 -6.72 -7.13 -7.00
C ARG A 53 -7.76 -8.05 -6.36
N CYS A 54 -8.75 -8.51 -7.13
CA CYS A 54 -9.89 -9.27 -6.64
C CYS A 54 -9.45 -10.55 -5.91
N GLY A 55 -9.73 -10.62 -4.61
CA GLY A 55 -9.42 -11.74 -3.74
C GLY A 55 -7.98 -11.80 -3.24
N LEU A 56 -7.15 -10.78 -3.50
CA LEU A 56 -5.76 -10.72 -3.06
C LEU A 56 -5.61 -9.92 -1.77
N LEU A 57 -4.67 -10.35 -0.92
CA LEU A 57 -4.12 -9.45 0.09
C LEU A 57 -3.25 -8.41 -0.61
N THR A 58 -3.46 -7.13 -0.31
CA THR A 58 -2.64 -6.04 -0.85
C THR A 58 -1.87 -5.30 0.23
N ALA A 59 -0.74 -4.67 -0.15
CA ALA A 59 0.15 -3.98 0.79
C ALA A 59 -0.56 -2.97 1.71
N SER A 60 -1.52 -2.21 1.17
CA SER A 60 -2.30 -1.20 1.92
C SER A 60 -3.28 -1.80 2.94
N GLU A 61 -3.63 -3.08 2.79
CA GLU A 61 -4.55 -3.82 3.64
C GLU A 61 -3.84 -4.65 4.71
N MET A 62 -2.51 -4.76 4.65
CA MET A 62 -1.72 -5.58 5.58
C MET A 62 -1.96 -5.22 7.06
N LYS A 63 -2.24 -3.94 7.34
CA LYS A 63 -2.63 -3.44 8.67
C LYS A 63 -3.91 -4.06 9.26
N LEU A 64 -4.73 -4.73 8.44
CA LEU A 64 -5.93 -5.43 8.90
C LEU A 64 -5.61 -6.78 9.53
N ILE A 65 -4.43 -7.35 9.26
CA ILE A 65 -4.07 -8.72 9.66
C ILE A 65 -2.84 -8.77 10.58
N ILE A 66 -2.06 -7.70 10.67
CA ILE A 66 -0.88 -7.59 11.54
C ILE A 66 -0.73 -6.15 12.06
N THR A 67 -0.14 -6.00 13.25
CA THR A 67 0.22 -4.70 13.83
C THR A 67 1.65 -4.30 13.44
N PRO A 68 2.01 -3.00 13.48
CA PRO A 68 3.40 -2.55 13.24
C PRO A 68 4.42 -3.22 14.16
N THR A 69 4.00 -3.70 15.33
CA THR A 69 4.82 -4.46 16.28
C THR A 69 4.95 -5.96 15.96
N GLY A 70 4.52 -6.40 14.77
CA GLY A 70 4.65 -7.79 14.31
C GLY A 70 3.63 -8.77 14.89
N LYS A 71 2.59 -8.30 15.60
CA LYS A 71 1.58 -9.18 16.21
C LYS A 71 0.42 -9.39 15.24
N VAL A 72 0.02 -10.65 15.05
CA VAL A 72 -1.17 -10.98 14.26
C VAL A 72 -2.40 -10.30 14.87
N ALA A 73 -3.12 -9.55 14.04
CA ALA A 73 -4.35 -8.90 14.43
C ALA A 73 -5.47 -9.93 14.57
N ASN A 74 -6.25 -9.84 15.63
CA ASN A 74 -7.42 -10.69 15.84
C ASN A 74 -8.59 -9.86 16.37
N ASN A 75 -9.20 -9.09 15.48
CA ASN A 75 -10.33 -8.20 15.79
C ASN A 75 -11.45 -8.33 14.73
N ASP A 76 -12.54 -7.57 14.90
CA ASP A 76 -13.67 -7.61 13.98
C ASP A 76 -13.27 -7.22 12.54
N LYS A 77 -12.32 -6.30 12.37
CA LYS A 77 -11.85 -5.89 11.04
C LYS A 77 -11.13 -7.04 10.33
N THR A 78 -10.27 -7.78 11.03
CA THR A 78 -9.61 -8.98 10.48
C THR A 78 -10.64 -10.03 10.05
N ARG A 79 -11.70 -10.25 10.86
CA ARG A 79 -12.77 -11.20 10.51
C ARG A 79 -13.56 -10.75 9.30
N ALA A 80 -13.96 -9.48 9.26
CA ALA A 80 -14.68 -8.90 8.13
C ALA A 80 -13.86 -9.00 6.83
N HIS A 81 -12.56 -8.70 6.90
CA HIS A 81 -11.67 -8.80 5.74
C HIS A 81 -11.55 -10.23 5.20
N ALA A 82 -11.58 -11.26 6.08
CA ALA A 82 -11.56 -12.64 5.63
C ALA A 82 -12.84 -13.03 4.86
N TYR A 83 -14.00 -12.51 5.27
CA TYR A 83 -15.25 -12.67 4.52
C TYR A 83 -15.24 -11.88 3.22
N GLU A 84 -14.65 -10.69 3.20
CA GLU A 84 -14.50 -9.86 2.00
C GLU A 84 -13.67 -10.59 0.93
N LEU A 85 -12.46 -11.06 1.27
CA LEU A 85 -11.65 -11.81 0.31
C LEU A 85 -12.30 -13.14 -0.09
N ALA A 86 -13.01 -13.82 0.82
CA ALA A 86 -13.77 -15.01 0.47
C ALA A 86 -14.89 -14.68 -0.53
N PHE A 87 -15.63 -13.59 -0.33
CA PHE A 87 -16.66 -13.11 -1.25
C PHE A 87 -16.06 -12.80 -2.63
N GLN A 88 -14.97 -12.06 -2.68
CA GLN A 88 -14.27 -11.72 -3.93
C GLN A 88 -13.83 -13.00 -4.67
N ARG A 89 -13.23 -13.98 -3.96
CA ARG A 89 -12.80 -15.26 -4.56
C ARG A 89 -13.96 -16.15 -5.01
N LEU A 90 -15.08 -16.12 -4.29
CA LEU A 90 -16.25 -16.94 -4.62
C LEU A 90 -17.07 -16.35 -5.78
N THR A 91 -17.11 -15.03 -5.89
CA THR A 91 -17.99 -14.33 -6.83
C THR A 91 -17.25 -13.68 -8.01
N GLY A 92 -15.93 -13.54 -7.91
CA GLY A 92 -15.11 -12.82 -8.87
C GLY A 92 -15.36 -11.31 -8.91
N PHE A 93 -16.01 -10.75 -7.88
CA PHE A 93 -16.47 -9.36 -7.88
C PHE A 93 -15.96 -8.58 -6.66
N VAL A 94 -15.60 -7.32 -6.91
CA VAL A 94 -15.18 -6.34 -5.88
C VAL A 94 -16.31 -5.33 -5.68
N GLU A 95 -16.72 -5.10 -4.43
CA GLU A 95 -17.76 -4.10 -4.14
C GLU A 95 -17.27 -2.67 -4.41
N PRO A 96 -18.10 -1.82 -5.06
CA PRO A 96 -17.79 -0.40 -5.21
C PRO A 96 -17.51 0.23 -3.84
N GLN A 97 -16.41 0.95 -3.74
CA GLN A 97 -16.03 1.64 -2.52
C GLN A 97 -16.48 3.11 -2.59
N TYR A 98 -16.94 3.62 -1.46
CA TYR A 98 -17.20 5.06 -1.33
C TYR A 98 -15.89 5.83 -1.47
N VAL A 99 -15.85 6.75 -2.43
CA VAL A 99 -14.71 7.65 -2.62
C VAL A 99 -14.97 8.92 -1.81
N SER A 100 -14.13 9.16 -0.80
CA SER A 100 -14.21 10.37 0.02
C SER A 100 -13.44 11.55 -0.59
N ASP A 101 -13.73 12.78 -0.17
CA ASP A 101 -12.97 13.97 -0.55
C ASP A 101 -11.47 13.85 -0.26
N ALA A 102 -11.12 13.14 0.82
CA ALA A 102 -9.73 12.88 1.17
C ALA A 102 -9.04 11.94 0.17
N MET A 103 -9.77 11.00 -0.42
CA MET A 103 -9.26 10.10 -1.45
C MET A 103 -9.12 10.83 -2.79
N LEU A 104 -10.09 11.67 -3.16
CA LEU A 104 -10.01 12.50 -4.37
C LEU A 104 -8.82 13.46 -4.30
N ARG A 105 -8.66 14.16 -3.17
CA ARG A 105 -7.46 14.98 -2.92
C ARG A 105 -6.19 14.14 -3.00
N GLY A 106 -6.22 12.92 -2.45
CA GLY A 106 -5.09 12.00 -2.50
C GLY A 106 -4.61 11.70 -3.91
N GLN A 107 -5.54 11.42 -4.83
CA GLN A 107 -5.24 11.15 -6.24
C GLN A 107 -4.60 12.36 -6.94
N GLU A 108 -5.10 13.56 -6.66
CA GLU A 108 -4.53 14.79 -7.23
C GLU A 108 -3.15 15.10 -6.64
N ASP A 109 -3.02 15.05 -5.31
CA ASP A 109 -1.78 15.31 -4.58
C ASP A 109 -0.65 14.34 -4.95
N GLU A 110 -0.98 13.09 -5.30
CA GLU A 110 -0.01 12.08 -5.74
C GLU A 110 0.77 12.54 -7.00
N ILE A 111 0.10 13.19 -7.95
CA ILE A 111 0.71 13.72 -9.17
C ILE A 111 1.74 14.80 -8.81
N TYR A 112 1.37 15.73 -7.93
CA TYR A 112 2.27 16.81 -7.48
C TYR A 112 3.42 16.28 -6.61
N ALA A 113 3.15 15.30 -5.74
CA ALA A 113 4.16 14.66 -4.90
C ALA A 113 5.21 13.92 -5.75
N ARG A 114 4.77 13.14 -6.75
CA ARG A 114 5.64 12.45 -7.70
C ARG A 114 6.47 13.44 -8.52
N ALA A 115 5.84 14.50 -9.03
CA ALA A 115 6.54 15.53 -9.80
C ALA A 115 7.62 16.24 -8.96
N ALA A 116 7.28 16.66 -7.74
CA ALA A 116 8.23 17.29 -6.83
C ALA A 116 9.39 16.35 -6.47
N TYR A 117 9.11 15.06 -6.25
CA TYR A 117 10.16 14.08 -6.03
C TYR A 117 11.06 13.91 -7.28
N SER A 118 10.45 13.78 -8.46
CA SER A 118 11.18 13.58 -9.70
C SER A 118 12.06 14.76 -10.09
N GLU A 119 11.64 15.99 -9.77
CA GLU A 119 12.41 17.22 -10.02
C GLU A 119 13.65 17.33 -9.11
N HIS A 120 13.56 16.81 -7.88
CA HIS A 120 14.56 17.07 -6.85
C HIS A 120 15.43 15.87 -6.44
N TYR A 121 14.98 14.64 -6.69
CA TYR A 121 15.65 13.43 -6.19
C TYR A 121 16.05 12.46 -7.32
N ALA A 122 15.08 11.90 -8.06
CA ALA A 122 15.35 10.90 -9.09
C ALA A 122 14.17 10.71 -10.04
N ASP A 123 14.44 10.31 -11.29
CA ASP A 123 13.41 9.96 -12.27
C ASP A 123 12.50 8.84 -11.76
N VAL A 124 11.19 9.02 -11.94
CA VAL A 124 10.16 8.07 -11.53
C VAL A 124 9.47 7.45 -12.74
N VAL A 125 9.36 6.12 -12.75
CA VAL A 125 8.59 5.38 -13.74
C VAL A 125 7.31 4.85 -13.12
N GLU A 126 6.17 5.18 -13.71
CA GLU A 126 4.87 4.67 -13.26
C GLU A 126 4.70 3.18 -13.60
N THR A 127 3.95 2.47 -12.76
CA THR A 127 3.59 1.06 -12.99
C THR A 127 2.23 0.80 -12.34
N GLY A 128 1.42 -0.08 -12.92
CA GLY A 128 0.07 -0.32 -12.41
C GLY A 128 0.00 -1.15 -11.13
N PHE A 129 0.52 -2.37 -11.20
CA PHE A 129 0.43 -3.34 -10.11
C PHE A 129 1.59 -4.32 -10.16
N ILE A 130 2.02 -4.79 -8.99
CA ILE A 130 3.04 -5.82 -8.83
C ILE A 130 2.43 -6.94 -7.98
N THR A 131 2.62 -8.18 -8.40
CA THR A 131 2.22 -9.36 -7.63
C THR A 131 3.41 -10.26 -7.35
N ASN A 132 3.40 -10.89 -6.18
CA ASN A 132 4.41 -11.87 -5.78
C ASN A 132 3.75 -13.13 -5.22
N ASP A 133 4.06 -14.30 -5.79
CA ASP A 133 3.46 -15.60 -5.43
C ASP A 133 4.41 -16.58 -4.74
N LYS A 134 5.59 -16.11 -4.31
CA LYS A 134 6.68 -16.91 -3.71
C LYS A 134 6.28 -17.82 -2.56
N TRP A 135 5.20 -17.49 -1.83
CA TRP A 135 4.78 -18.19 -0.61
C TRP A 135 3.67 -19.22 -0.83
N GLY A 136 3.32 -19.52 -2.08
CA GLY A 136 2.20 -20.41 -2.43
C GLY A 136 0.83 -19.72 -2.40
N PHE A 137 0.84 -18.41 -2.18
CA PHE A 137 -0.28 -17.48 -2.33
C PHE A 137 0.25 -16.14 -2.84
N THR A 138 -0.61 -15.34 -3.44
CA THR A 138 -0.22 -14.08 -4.08
C THR A 138 -0.50 -12.89 -3.18
N ILE A 139 0.50 -12.02 -3.00
CA ILE A 139 0.33 -10.69 -2.41
C ILE A 139 0.50 -9.63 -3.50
N GLY A 140 -0.35 -8.62 -3.48
CA GLY A 140 -0.34 -7.51 -4.42
C GLY A 140 0.20 -6.19 -3.84
N TYR A 141 0.78 -5.36 -4.69
CA TYR A 141 1.21 -4.00 -4.37
C TYR A 141 1.04 -3.08 -5.59
N SER A 142 0.41 -1.92 -5.41
CA SER A 142 0.29 -0.87 -6.43
C SER A 142 1.24 0.26 -6.06
N PRO A 143 2.41 0.38 -6.72
CA PRO A 143 3.39 1.41 -6.39
C PRO A 143 2.98 2.77 -6.94
N ASP A 144 3.29 3.83 -6.21
CA ASP A 144 3.14 5.19 -6.73
C ASP A 144 4.26 5.54 -7.72
N GLY A 145 5.33 4.73 -7.78
CA GLY A 145 6.37 4.82 -8.79
C GLY A 145 7.59 3.93 -8.51
N LEU A 146 8.35 3.64 -9.56
CA LEU A 146 9.61 2.92 -9.54
C LEU A 146 10.76 3.92 -9.70
N VAL A 147 11.85 3.72 -8.95
CA VAL A 147 13.07 4.55 -9.06
C VAL A 147 14.24 3.65 -9.39
N GLY A 148 14.78 3.79 -10.61
CA GLY A 148 15.82 2.90 -11.12
C GLY A 148 15.45 1.42 -10.99
N ASP A 149 16.46 0.57 -10.76
CA ASP A 149 16.28 -0.87 -10.62
C ASP A 149 15.89 -1.31 -9.19
N ASP A 150 16.27 -0.52 -8.18
CA ASP A 150 16.26 -0.95 -6.78
C ASP A 150 15.29 -0.17 -5.88
N GLY A 151 14.74 0.95 -6.38
CA GLY A 151 13.95 1.88 -5.59
C GLY A 151 12.47 1.91 -5.91
N LEU A 152 11.68 2.39 -4.96
CA LEU A 152 10.25 2.66 -5.06
C LEU A 152 9.94 4.03 -4.46
N ILE A 153 8.79 4.59 -4.80
CA ILE A 153 8.18 5.68 -4.02
C ILE A 153 6.80 5.29 -3.51
N GLU A 154 6.43 5.85 -2.36
CA GLU A 154 5.08 5.78 -1.82
C GLU A 154 4.66 7.17 -1.31
N CYS A 155 3.72 7.78 -2.02
CA CYS A 155 3.16 9.11 -1.77
C CYS A 155 1.93 9.03 -0.86
N LYS A 156 1.89 9.90 0.17
CA LYS A 156 0.71 10.08 1.02
C LYS A 156 0.32 11.54 1.09
N SER A 157 -0.87 11.85 0.57
CA SER A 157 -1.57 13.11 0.86
C SER A 157 -1.97 13.17 2.33
N ARG A 158 -1.55 14.23 3.03
CA ARG A 158 -1.83 14.44 4.44
C ARG A 158 -2.68 15.67 4.68
N ALA A 159 -3.57 15.58 5.65
CA ALA A 159 -4.14 16.78 6.27
C ALA A 159 -3.01 17.56 6.95
N GLY A 160 -3.10 18.90 6.91
CA GLY A 160 -1.96 19.75 7.24
C GLY A 160 -1.32 19.49 8.61
N LYS A 161 -2.13 19.22 9.64
CA LYS A 161 -1.63 18.86 10.99
C LYS A 161 -0.73 17.62 11.01
N TYR A 162 -1.00 16.64 10.16
CA TYR A 162 -0.21 15.40 10.09
C TYR A 162 1.06 15.60 9.27
N GLN A 163 1.06 16.54 8.31
CA GLN A 163 2.29 16.96 7.63
C GLN A 163 3.26 17.62 8.62
N VAL A 164 2.77 18.58 9.41
CA VAL A 164 3.54 19.20 10.50
C VAL A 164 4.10 18.15 11.44
N GLN A 165 3.26 17.21 11.89
CA GLN A 165 3.69 16.12 12.77
C GLN A 165 4.83 15.30 12.15
N THR A 166 4.66 14.87 10.90
CA THR A 166 5.64 14.01 10.19
C THR A 166 6.98 14.70 10.05
N ILE A 167 6.98 15.98 9.66
CA ILE A 167 8.20 16.80 9.56
C ILE A 167 8.84 16.99 10.94
N ALA A 168 8.03 17.27 11.97
CA ALA A 168 8.53 17.53 13.32
C ALA A 168 9.12 16.29 14.00
N THR A 169 8.61 15.10 13.69
CA THR A 169 9.14 13.84 14.24
C THR A 169 10.27 13.26 13.42
N ASP A 170 10.46 13.72 12.17
CA ASP A 170 11.37 13.12 11.19
C ASP A 170 11.23 11.59 11.13
N ASP A 171 9.98 11.11 11.07
CA ASP A 171 9.70 9.68 11.08
C ASP A 171 8.52 9.31 10.20
N VAL A 172 8.55 8.07 9.69
CA VAL A 172 7.44 7.50 8.94
C VAL A 172 6.32 7.15 9.92
N PRO A 173 5.10 7.67 9.73
CA PRO A 173 3.97 7.30 10.57
C PRO A 173 3.75 5.78 10.60
N GLU A 174 3.57 5.21 11.80
CA GLU A 174 3.41 3.76 12.01
C GLU A 174 2.32 3.12 11.13
N GLU A 175 1.29 3.90 10.76
CA GLU A 175 0.19 3.47 9.90
C GLU A 175 0.62 3.08 8.47
N TYR A 176 1.79 3.52 8.02
CA TYR A 176 2.32 3.24 6.68
C TYR A 176 3.43 2.20 6.67
N VAL A 177 4.09 1.93 7.82
CA VAL A 177 5.23 1.01 7.91
C VAL A 177 4.92 -0.37 7.32
N LEU A 178 3.76 -0.94 7.67
CA LEU A 178 3.35 -2.25 7.15
C LEU A 178 3.17 -2.24 5.63
N GLN A 179 2.65 -1.14 5.08
CA GLN A 179 2.49 -1.01 3.62
C GLN A 179 3.85 -0.93 2.93
N LEU A 180 4.78 -0.11 3.45
CA LEU A 180 6.13 0.04 2.89
C LEU A 180 6.92 -1.27 2.95
N GLN A 181 6.87 -1.97 4.10
CA GLN A 181 7.54 -3.26 4.24
C GLN A 181 6.93 -4.33 3.35
N THR A 182 5.60 -4.33 3.17
CA THR A 182 4.94 -5.23 2.22
C THR A 182 5.29 -4.87 0.77
N ALA A 183 5.42 -3.59 0.43
CA ALA A 183 5.84 -3.13 -0.88
C ALA A 183 7.24 -3.65 -1.26
N LEU A 184 8.21 -3.53 -0.35
CA LEU A 184 9.56 -4.09 -0.51
C LEU A 184 9.55 -5.61 -0.58
N LEU A 185 8.72 -6.26 0.25
CA LEU A 185 8.56 -7.71 0.23
C LEU A 185 8.01 -8.23 -1.11
N VAL A 186 6.99 -7.56 -1.66
CA VAL A 186 6.33 -7.95 -2.92
C VAL A 186 7.25 -7.68 -4.12
N SER A 187 7.84 -6.49 -4.19
CA SER A 187 8.67 -6.08 -5.33
C SER A 187 10.09 -6.68 -5.33
N GLU A 188 10.56 -7.15 -4.17
CA GLU A 188 11.95 -7.56 -3.92
C GLU A 188 13.00 -6.48 -4.25
N ARG A 189 12.57 -5.21 -4.20
CA ARG A 189 13.41 -4.00 -4.31
C ARG A 189 14.07 -3.67 -2.98
N GLU A 190 15.13 -2.86 -3.02
CA GLU A 190 16.02 -2.64 -1.87
C GLU A 190 15.53 -1.55 -0.92
N TRP A 191 14.86 -0.53 -1.46
CA TRP A 191 14.41 0.62 -0.70
C TRP A 191 13.15 1.28 -1.28
N ILE A 192 12.44 2.01 -0.43
CA ILE A 192 11.27 2.79 -0.78
C ILE A 192 11.35 4.16 -0.12
N ASP A 193 11.20 5.21 -0.90
CA ASP A 193 11.14 6.57 -0.40
C ASP A 193 9.68 6.91 -0.06
N PHE A 194 9.41 7.08 1.23
CA PHE A 194 8.13 7.55 1.74
C PHE A 194 8.04 9.06 1.51
N ILE A 195 7.01 9.50 0.78
CA ILE A 195 6.78 10.91 0.44
C ILE A 195 5.50 11.38 1.13
N SER A 196 5.63 12.25 2.12
CA SER A 196 4.50 12.90 2.77
C SER A 196 4.27 14.27 2.15
N TYR A 197 3.09 14.48 1.57
CA TYR A 197 2.71 15.68 0.83
C TYR A 197 1.49 16.36 1.44
N SER A 198 1.50 17.70 1.49
CA SER A 198 0.34 18.52 1.83
C SER A 198 0.49 19.88 1.18
N GLY A 199 -0.47 20.27 0.33
CA GLY A 199 -0.43 21.55 -0.38
C GLY A 199 -0.21 22.74 0.56
N GLY A 200 0.77 23.60 0.21
CA GLY A 200 1.15 24.76 1.01
C GLY A 200 2.17 24.48 2.13
N GLN A 201 2.72 23.25 2.22
CA GLN A 201 3.77 22.87 3.15
C GLN A 201 4.94 22.19 2.45
N PRO A 202 6.14 22.13 3.07
CA PRO A 202 7.27 21.39 2.51
C PRO A 202 6.96 19.91 2.32
N VAL A 203 7.43 19.33 1.21
CA VAL A 203 7.43 17.87 1.00
C VAL A 203 8.43 17.24 1.97
N TYR A 204 8.04 16.11 2.56
CA TYR A 204 8.91 15.31 3.40
C TYR A 204 9.20 13.99 2.71
N VAL A 205 10.48 13.61 2.64
CA VAL A 205 10.94 12.37 2.02
C VAL A 205 11.80 11.61 3.02
N LYS A 206 11.51 10.32 3.23
CA LYS A 206 12.36 9.43 4.04
C LYS A 206 12.55 8.09 3.36
N ARG A 207 13.81 7.68 3.20
CA ARG A 207 14.15 6.35 2.70
C ARG A 207 13.92 5.28 3.75
N VAL A 208 13.25 4.21 3.34
CA VAL A 208 12.99 3.03 4.15
C VAL A 208 13.59 1.81 3.46
N HIS A 209 14.33 1.01 4.22
CA HIS A 209 14.88 -0.27 3.78
C HIS A 209 14.05 -1.44 4.31
N ALA A 210 14.26 -2.62 3.73
CA ALA A 210 13.61 -3.84 4.19
C ALA A 210 13.98 -4.14 5.65
N ASP A 211 12.97 -4.46 6.45
CA ASP A 211 13.10 -5.01 7.79
C ASP A 211 12.79 -6.51 7.71
N PRO A 212 13.82 -7.40 7.73
CA PRO A 212 13.62 -8.83 7.58
C PRO A 212 12.77 -9.45 8.70
N GLU A 213 12.82 -8.90 9.92
CA GLU A 213 12.06 -9.43 11.05
C GLU A 213 10.58 -9.11 10.88
N LEU A 214 10.25 -7.86 10.55
CA LEU A 214 8.88 -7.44 10.29
C LEU A 214 8.32 -8.11 9.02
N GLN A 215 9.12 -8.27 7.97
CA GLN A 215 8.72 -9.00 6.76
C GLN A 215 8.43 -10.47 7.05
N ALA A 216 9.22 -11.14 7.89
CA ALA A 216 8.93 -12.50 8.33
C ALA A 216 7.60 -12.57 9.10
N ALA A 217 7.31 -11.59 9.96
CA ALA A 217 6.04 -11.49 10.66
C ALA A 217 4.86 -11.26 9.70
N ILE A 218 5.04 -10.41 8.68
CA ILE A 218 4.06 -10.18 7.60
C ILE A 218 3.75 -11.47 6.86
N ILE A 219 4.77 -12.24 6.45
CA ILE A 219 4.58 -13.53 5.76
C ILE A 219 3.81 -14.51 6.65
N ALA A 220 4.17 -14.61 7.93
CA ALA A 220 3.49 -15.50 8.87
C ALA A 220 2.01 -15.11 9.08
N ALA A 221 1.74 -13.81 9.22
CA ALA A 221 0.37 -13.29 9.35
C ALA A 221 -0.45 -13.52 8.08
N ALA A 222 0.11 -13.23 6.89
CA ALA A 222 -0.54 -13.47 5.61
C ALA A 222 -0.84 -14.96 5.39
N THR A 223 0.11 -15.85 5.71
CA THR A 223 -0.09 -17.30 5.64
C THR A 223 -1.25 -17.77 6.53
N ALA A 224 -1.28 -17.31 7.79
CA ALA A 224 -2.36 -17.64 8.71
C ALA A 224 -3.72 -17.07 8.24
N PHE A 225 -3.70 -15.88 7.64
CA PHE A 225 -4.89 -15.25 7.10
C PHE A 225 -5.44 -15.96 5.86
N GLU A 226 -4.57 -16.39 4.95
CA GLU A 226 -4.94 -17.20 3.78
C GLU A 226 -5.62 -18.51 4.19
N ALA A 227 -5.08 -19.20 5.20
CA ALA A 227 -5.72 -20.38 5.77
C ALA A 227 -7.13 -20.06 6.32
N ARG A 228 -7.30 -18.90 6.97
CA ARG A 228 -8.60 -18.44 7.47
C ARG A 228 -9.59 -18.17 6.33
N VAL A 229 -9.16 -17.54 5.24
CA VAL A 229 -10.03 -17.31 4.06
C VAL A 229 -10.44 -18.65 3.45
N ALA A 230 -9.51 -19.61 3.32
CA ALA A 230 -9.80 -20.95 2.84
C ALA A 230 -10.82 -21.68 3.73
N ASP A 231 -10.71 -21.55 5.06
CA ASP A 231 -11.66 -22.10 6.02
C ASP A 231 -13.07 -21.50 5.85
N VAL A 232 -13.17 -20.17 5.67
CA VAL A 232 -14.43 -19.48 5.40
C VAL A 232 -15.07 -20.01 4.12
N MET A 233 -14.30 -20.12 3.03
CA MET A 233 -14.81 -20.65 1.76
C MET A 233 -15.24 -22.12 1.87
N ARG A 234 -14.52 -22.93 2.65
CA ARG A 234 -14.89 -24.33 2.91
C ARG A 234 -16.22 -24.42 3.67
N GLU A 235 -16.39 -23.63 4.72
CA GLU A 235 -17.63 -23.61 5.50
C GLU A 235 -18.81 -23.06 4.70
N TYR A 236 -18.58 -22.03 3.87
CA TYR A 236 -19.58 -21.51 2.94
C TYR A 236 -20.12 -22.63 2.03
N ARG A 237 -19.23 -23.37 1.35
CA ARG A 237 -19.61 -24.49 0.47
C ARG A 237 -20.28 -25.64 1.23
N ALA A 238 -19.77 -26.00 2.41
CA ALA A 238 -20.36 -27.05 3.25
C ALA A 238 -21.76 -26.66 3.75
N THR A 239 -21.98 -25.38 4.02
CA THR A 239 -23.30 -24.85 4.41
C THR A 239 -24.26 -24.89 3.24
N LEU A 240 -23.88 -24.40 2.05
CA LEU A 240 -24.70 -24.51 0.84
C LEU A 240 -25.14 -25.96 0.56
N ALA A 241 -24.24 -26.93 0.70
CA ALA A 241 -24.56 -28.35 0.49
C ALA A 241 -25.55 -28.94 1.52
N ARG A 242 -25.64 -28.34 2.72
CA ARG A 242 -26.55 -28.75 3.79
C ARG A 242 -27.86 -27.96 3.81
N MET A 243 -27.95 -26.86 3.08
CA MET A 243 -29.16 -26.03 3.02
C MET A 243 -30.31 -26.84 2.39
N PRO A 244 -31.49 -26.92 3.03
CA PRO A 244 -32.64 -27.62 2.45
C PRO A 244 -33.11 -27.03 1.11
N LYS A 245 -32.82 -25.74 0.89
CA LYS A 245 -33.14 -25.02 -0.33
C LYS A 245 -32.09 -23.94 -0.56
N VAL A 246 -31.45 -23.96 -1.72
CA VAL A 246 -30.59 -22.88 -2.23
C VAL A 246 -31.38 -22.14 -3.30
N ILE A 247 -31.41 -20.82 -3.22
CA ILE A 247 -32.03 -19.95 -4.23
C ILE A 247 -30.92 -19.06 -4.75
N GLU A 248 -30.51 -19.31 -6.00
CA GLU A 248 -29.52 -18.49 -6.67
C GLU A 248 -30.13 -17.12 -7.00
N THR A 249 -29.38 -16.06 -6.71
CA THR A 249 -29.75 -14.69 -7.05
C THR A 249 -28.76 -14.13 -8.06
N GLU A 250 -29.24 -13.24 -8.92
CA GLU A 250 -28.41 -12.55 -9.90
C GLU A 250 -28.05 -11.16 -9.38
N ARG A 251 -26.80 -10.73 -9.63
CA ARG A 251 -26.38 -9.37 -9.34
C ARG A 251 -27.19 -8.41 -10.22
N ARG A 252 -27.84 -7.43 -9.60
CA ARG A 252 -28.54 -6.36 -10.32
C ARG A 252 -27.57 -5.22 -10.56
N ALA A 253 -27.56 -4.66 -11.76
CA ALA A 253 -26.85 -3.41 -12.00
C ALA A 253 -27.38 -2.35 -11.03
N LEU A 254 -26.49 -1.55 -10.44
CA LEU A 254 -26.89 -0.37 -9.68
C LEU A 254 -27.49 0.62 -10.68
N GLU A 255 -28.79 0.52 -10.95
CA GLU A 255 -29.52 1.66 -11.51
C GLU A 255 -29.36 2.79 -10.49
N GLU A 256 -28.80 3.92 -10.93
CA GLU A 256 -28.65 5.11 -10.10
C GLU A 256 -29.96 5.35 -9.35
N ILE A 257 -29.92 5.19 -8.02
CA ILE A 257 -31.03 5.63 -7.18
C ILE A 257 -30.97 7.15 -7.23
N ILE A 258 -31.64 7.74 -8.21
CA ILE A 258 -31.96 9.16 -8.24
C ILE A 258 -32.93 9.37 -7.08
N ILE A 259 -32.41 9.82 -5.93
CA ILE A 259 -33.21 10.30 -4.80
C ILE A 259 -33.59 11.75 -5.05
#